data_AF-A0A949VX00-F1
#
_entry.id   AF-A0A949VX00-F1
#
_cell.length_a   1.000
_cell.length_b   1.000
_cell.length_c   1.000
_cell.angle_alpha   90.00
_cell.angle_beta   90.00
_cell.angle_gamma   90.00
#
_symmetry.space_group_name_H-M   'P 1'
#
loop_
_entity.id
_entity.type
_entity.pdbx_description
1 polymer ?
#
loop_
_entity_poly.entity_id
_entity_poly.type
_entity_poly.pdbx_seq_one_letter_code
_entity_poly.pdbx_strand_id
1 'polypeptide(L)' 'MMIRWLMLLALPVALLVGQPAGLPAPVPAGHEQAKDGNKGPRCQARTKAGKQCSRKAVPGSQFCWQHGGKKKSS' A
#
# COMPACT_ATOMS: atom_id res chain seq x y z
N MET A 1 -17.16 -38.85 -28.91
CA MET A 1 -18.53 -38.98 -28.35
C MET A 1 -18.42 -39.78 -27.05
N MET A 2 -18.30 -39.11 -25.90
CA MET A 2 -19.39 -38.75 -24.96
C MET A 2 -19.54 -39.74 -23.80
N ILE A 3 -18.52 -39.89 -22.93
CA ILE A 3 -18.71 -40.52 -21.61
C ILE A 3 -17.75 -39.89 -20.57
N ARG A 4 -17.94 -38.60 -20.24
CA ARG A 4 -17.49 -37.98 -18.96
C ARG A 4 -18.72 -37.55 -18.15
N TRP A 5 -19.72 -38.43 -18.13
CA TRP A 5 -20.90 -38.32 -17.29
C TRP A 5 -20.76 -39.35 -16.16
N LEU A 6 -21.18 -38.95 -14.96
CA LEU A 6 -21.23 -39.75 -13.73
C LEU A 6 -19.91 -39.83 -12.92
N MET A 7 -19.73 -38.88 -12.00
CA MET A 7 -19.71 -39.16 -10.55
C MET A 7 -19.66 -37.82 -9.80
N LEU A 8 -20.85 -37.22 -9.62
CA LEU A 8 -21.16 -36.58 -8.34
C LEU A 8 -21.00 -37.67 -7.29
N LEU A 9 -20.26 -37.41 -6.20
CA LEU A 9 -20.61 -37.79 -4.84
C LEU A 9 -19.54 -37.26 -3.86
N ALA A 10 -20.06 -36.61 -2.81
CA ALA A 10 -19.39 -36.26 -1.56
C ALA A 10 -18.39 -35.09 -1.58
N LEU A 11 -18.90 -33.85 -1.60
CA LEU A 11 -18.20 -32.76 -0.90
C LEU A 11 -18.61 -32.80 0.59
N PRO A 12 -17.64 -32.88 1.53
CA PRO A 12 -17.91 -33.03 2.94
C PRO A 12 -18.50 -31.76 3.56
N VAL A 13 -19.51 -31.98 4.40
CA VAL A 13 -20.10 -31.03 5.35
C VAL A 13 -19.01 -30.56 6.33
N ALA A 14 -18.30 -29.49 5.99
CA ALA A 14 -17.28 -28.87 6.86
C ALA A 14 -17.42 -27.35 6.95
N LEU A 15 -18.65 -26.84 6.88
CA LEU A 15 -19.00 -25.41 7.05
C LEU A 15 -19.31 -25.04 8.52
N LEU A 16 -18.55 -25.57 9.48
CA LEU A 16 -18.71 -25.26 10.91
C LEU A 16 -17.37 -25.05 11.62
N VAL A 17 -16.44 -24.33 11.01
CA VAL A 17 -15.30 -23.75 11.75
C VAL A 17 -15.59 -22.26 11.95
N GLY A 18 -15.83 -21.91 13.22
CA GLY A 18 -16.13 -20.57 13.69
C GLY A 18 -15.09 -19.55 13.26
N GLN A 19 -15.58 -18.38 12.85
CA GLN A 19 -14.79 -17.19 12.59
C GLN A 19 -14.51 -16.51 13.94
N PRO A 20 -13.26 -16.46 14.44
CA PRO A 20 -12.95 -15.64 15.59
C PRO A 20 -13.05 -14.16 15.18
N ALA A 21 -14.03 -13.47 15.74
CA ALA A 21 -14.02 -12.02 15.84
C ALA A 21 -12.75 -11.60 16.61
N GLY A 22 -11.90 -10.79 15.98
CA GLY A 22 -10.78 -10.17 16.69
C GLY A 22 -9.57 -9.97 15.81
N LEU A 23 -9.50 -8.80 15.19
CA LEU A 23 -8.37 -7.85 15.21
C LEU A 23 -8.52 -6.94 13.97
N PRO A 24 -8.84 -5.64 14.11
CA PRO A 24 -8.57 -4.71 13.03
C PRO A 24 -7.05 -4.69 12.84
N ALA A 25 -6.58 -5.21 11.71
CA ALA A 25 -5.19 -5.02 11.32
C ALA A 25 -4.86 -3.52 11.38
N PRO A 26 -3.67 -3.13 11.86
CA PRO A 26 -3.28 -1.72 11.95
C PRO A 26 -3.40 -1.09 10.56
N VAL A 27 -4.17 -0.01 10.48
CA VAL A 27 -4.19 0.86 9.31
C VAL A 27 -2.74 1.14 8.89
N PRO A 28 -2.33 0.86 7.64
CA PRO A 28 -1.02 1.28 7.19
C PRO A 28 -0.98 2.81 7.24
N ALA A 29 -0.12 3.32 8.11
CA ALA A 29 0.17 4.74 8.22
C ALA A 29 0.76 5.25 6.89
N GLY A 30 -0.10 5.80 6.04
CA GLY A 30 0.23 6.29 4.70
C GLY A 30 0.46 5.11 3.74
N HIS A 31 -0.04 5.09 2.52
CA HIS A 31 -0.16 6.20 1.57
C HIS A 31 -1.10 5.73 0.45
N GLU A 32 -2.40 6.00 0.57
CA GLU A 32 -3.26 6.05 -0.61
C GLU A 32 -2.89 7.32 -1.37
N GLN A 33 -2.07 7.18 -2.41
CA GLN A 33 -1.79 8.26 -3.34
C GLN A 33 -3.06 8.55 -4.14
N ALA A 34 -3.91 9.40 -3.57
CA ALA A 34 -4.86 10.20 -4.31
C ALA A 34 -4.05 10.97 -5.37
N LYS A 35 -4.31 10.60 -6.62
CA LYS A 35 -3.66 11.08 -7.83
C LYS A 35 -4.11 12.52 -8.11
N ASP A 36 -3.74 13.46 -7.24
CA ASP A 36 -4.06 14.87 -7.42
C ASP A 36 -3.09 15.49 -8.44
N GLY A 37 -3.67 15.96 -9.54
CA GLY A 37 -2.98 16.43 -10.75
C GLY A 37 -1.73 17.29 -10.50
N ASN A 38 -0.68 16.89 -11.21
CA ASN A 38 0.44 17.72 -11.66
C ASN A 38 1.23 18.48 -10.57
N LYS A 39 1.39 17.91 -9.37
CA LYS A 39 2.34 18.41 -8.38
C LYS A 39 3.29 17.27 -8.03
N GLY A 40 4.56 17.41 -8.42
CA GLY A 40 5.59 16.41 -8.16
C GLY A 40 5.67 15.95 -6.70
N PRO A 41 6.32 14.81 -6.41
CA PRO A 41 6.27 14.17 -5.11
C PRO A 41 6.71 15.12 -3.99
N ARG A 42 6.01 15.08 -2.85
CA ARG A 42 6.42 15.80 -1.63
C ARG A 42 7.56 15.08 -0.93
N CYS A 43 8.34 15.82 -0.17
CA CYS A 43 9.39 15.26 0.66
C CYS A 43 8.78 14.31 1.70
N GLN A 44 9.34 13.11 1.78
CA GLN A 44 8.87 12.05 2.69
C GLN A 44 9.50 12.14 4.09
N ALA A 45 10.44 13.05 4.33
CA ALA A 45 11.05 13.23 5.65
C ALA A 45 10.06 13.83 6.65
N ARG A 46 10.25 13.48 7.93
CA ARG A 46 9.54 14.10 9.07
C ARG A 46 10.45 15.16 9.69
N THR A 47 9.87 16.30 10.06
CA THR A 47 10.55 17.34 10.81
C THR A 47 10.87 16.85 12.22
N LYS A 48 11.72 17.59 12.96
CA LYS A 48 12.00 17.28 14.38
C LYS A 48 10.75 17.31 15.26
N ALA A 49 9.71 18.05 14.85
CA ALA A 49 8.39 18.06 15.48
C ALA A 49 7.48 16.88 15.06
N GLY A 50 7.98 15.94 14.24
CA GLY A 50 7.25 14.76 13.79
C GLY A 50 6.24 14.98 12.66
N LYS A 51 6.12 16.20 12.13
CA LYS A 51 5.23 16.50 10.99
C LYS A 51 5.92 16.20 9.66
N GLN A 52 5.18 15.77 8.64
CA GLN A 52 5.75 15.56 7.31
C GLN A 52 6.27 16.89 6.74
N CYS A 53 7.44 16.84 6.08
CA CYS A 53 8.00 17.99 5.39
C CYS A 53 7.06 18.44 4.25
N SER A 54 6.61 19.70 4.31
CA SER A 54 5.70 20.28 3.31
C SER A 54 6.37 20.62 1.97
N ARG A 55 7.70 20.52 1.89
CA ARG A 55 8.49 20.88 0.70
C ARG A 55 8.36 19.80 -0.38
N LYS A 56 8.58 20.20 -1.63
CA LYS A 56 8.67 19.26 -2.76
C LYS A 56 9.95 18.44 -2.66
N ALA A 57 9.85 17.16 -2.98
CA ALA A 57 11.01 16.31 -3.17
C ALA A 57 11.75 16.76 -4.43
N VAL A 58 13.06 16.59 -4.40
CA VAL A 58 13.92 16.88 -5.55
C VAL A 58 13.61 15.83 -6.64
N PRO A 59 13.54 16.21 -7.93
CA PRO A 59 13.32 15.26 -9.01
C PRO A 59 14.33 14.11 -8.96
N GLY A 60 13.83 12.87 -8.93
CA GLY A 60 14.67 11.67 -8.78
C GLY A 60 15.10 11.34 -7.34
N SER A 61 14.57 12.05 -6.33
CA SER A 61 14.73 11.76 -4.91
C SER A 61 13.37 11.76 -4.19
N GLN A 62 13.28 11.06 -3.05
CA GLN A 62 12.13 11.11 -2.14
C GLN A 62 12.21 12.28 -1.15
N PHE A 63 13.34 12.99 -1.13
CA PHE A 63 13.65 14.03 -0.15
C PHE A 63 13.85 15.40 -0.81
N CYS A 64 13.62 16.46 -0.05
CA CYS A 64 13.97 17.82 -0.47
C CYS A 64 15.47 18.09 -0.25
N TRP A 65 15.97 19.19 -0.80
CA TRP A 65 17.37 19.60 -0.68
C TRP A 65 17.88 19.70 0.78
N GLN A 66 17.01 20.04 1.73
CA GLN A 66 17.38 20.10 3.16
C GLN A 66 17.46 18.71 3.81
N HIS A 67 16.71 17.73 3.30
CA HIS A 67 16.70 16.35 3.79
C HIS A 67 17.58 15.43 2.91
N GLY A 68 18.64 15.98 2.30
CA GLY A 68 19.60 15.20 1.53
C GLY A 68 19.15 14.81 0.11
N GLY A 69 18.05 15.38 -0.37
CA GLY A 69 17.62 15.25 -1.76
C GLY A 69 18.63 15.89 -2.70
N LYS A 70 19.46 15.06 -3.35
CA LYS A 70 20.44 15.50 -4.35
C LYS A 70 19.80 15.42 -5.73
N LYS A 71 19.91 16.50 -6.51
CA LYS A 71 19.57 16.47 -7.94
C LYS A 71 20.58 15.55 -8.61
N LYS A 72 20.13 14.56 -9.36
CA LYS A 72 21.02 13.85 -10.29
C LYS A 72 21.27 14.82 -11.45
N SER A 73 22.34 15.60 -11.37
CA SER A 73 22.87 16.34 -12.51
C SER A 73 23.49 15.32 -13.44
N SER A 74 22.82 15.06 -14.57
CA SER A 74 23.36 14.29 -15.69
C SER A 74 23.81 15.22 -16.80
#